data_AF-A0A5N9ETD4-F1
#
_entry.id   AF-A0A5N9ETD4-F1
#
_cell.length_a   1.000
_cell.length_b   1.000
_cell.length_c   1.000
_cell.angle_alpha   90.00
_cell.angle_beta   90.00
_cell.angle_gamma   90.00
#
_symmetry.space_group_name_H-M   'P 1'
#
loop_
_entity.id
_entity.type
_entity.pdbx_description
1 polymer ?
#
loop_
_entity_poly.entity_id
_entity_poly.type
_entity_poly.pdbx_seq_one_letter_code
_entity_poly.pdbx_strand_id
1 'polypeptide(L)'
;MYLDPNYLTTEIWDGIALTLRLIWILFILIFFFVVNFLTAHALIPSLLSSKSIPESAAKLRPILYFVALIFFVAFIGTFYITLDSNGIITQLFYERKWI
;
A
#
# COMPACT_ATOMS: atom_id res chain seq x y z
N MET A 1 39.84 6.78 20.40
CA MET A 1 38.60 6.23 20.98
C MET A 1 37.77 5.79 19.80
N TYR A 2 37.66 4.48 19.56
CA TYR A 2 36.77 3.96 18.50
C TYR A 2 35.35 4.42 18.87
N LEU A 3 34.61 4.96 17.91
CA LEU A 3 33.18 5.21 18.08
C LEU A 3 32.55 3.86 18.44
N ASP A 4 32.11 3.69 19.69
CA ASP A 4 31.26 2.55 20.04
C ASP A 4 30.05 2.61 19.09
N PRO A 5 29.81 1.57 18.27
CA PRO A 5 28.61 1.54 17.45
C PRO A 5 27.44 1.62 18.41
N ASN A 6 26.57 2.62 18.24
CA ASN A 6 25.37 2.83 19.05
C ASN A 6 24.77 1.47 19.42
N TYR A 7 24.72 1.17 20.72
CA TYR A 7 24.25 -0.13 21.18
C TYR A 7 22.83 -0.32 20.66
N LEU A 8 22.63 -1.34 19.82
CA LEU A 8 21.32 -1.67 19.27
C LEU A 8 20.39 -2.11 20.41
N THR A 9 19.54 -1.19 20.87
CA THR A 9 18.56 -1.46 21.91
C THR A 9 17.40 -2.28 21.35
N THR A 10 16.69 -2.99 22.23
CA THR A 10 15.47 -3.72 21.87
C THR A 10 14.42 -2.81 21.23
N GLU A 11 14.34 -1.55 21.65
CA GLU A 11 13.41 -0.55 21.12
C GLU A 11 13.69 -0.24 19.64
N ILE A 12 14.96 -0.10 19.25
CA ILE A 12 15.35 0.13 17.85
C ILE A 12 14.94 -1.07 16.98
N TRP A 13 15.19 -2.29 17.46
CA TRP A 13 14.80 -3.50 16.74
C TRP A 13 13.30 -3.64 16.58
N ASP A 14 12.51 -3.26 17.59
CA ASP A 14 11.05 -3.32 17.53
C ASP A 14 10.49 -2.31 16.50
N GLY A 15 11.05 -1.08 16.47
CA GLY A 15 10.72 -0.08 15.45
C GLY A 15 11.02 -0.57 14.02
N ILE A 16 12.20 -1.17 13.79
CA ILE A 16 12.56 -1.75 12.49
C ILE A 16 11.60 -2.89 12.12
N ALA A 17 11.28 -3.79 13.06
CA ALA A 17 10.39 -4.91 12.83
C ALA A 17 8.97 -4.44 12.49
N LEU A 18 8.46 -3.41 13.17
CA LEU A 18 7.17 -2.80 12.87
C LEU A 18 7.15 -2.21 11.46
N THR A 19 8.15 -1.40 11.12
CA THR A 19 8.26 -0.79 9.78
C THR A 19 8.32 -1.85 8.68
N LEU A 20 9.08 -2.93 8.88
CA LEU A 20 9.16 -4.03 7.91
C LEU A 20 7.81 -4.72 7.73
N ARG A 21 7.05 -4.98 8.81
CA ARG A 21 5.70 -5.56 8.72
C ARG A 21 4.75 -4.66 7.94
N LEU A 22 4.79 -3.34 8.19
CA LEU A 22 3.96 -2.38 7.48
C LEU A 22 4.30 -2.32 5.99
N ILE A 23 5.57 -2.39 5.61
CA ILE A 23 6.01 -2.48 4.21
C ILE A 23 5.43 -3.74 3.53
N TRP A 24 5.46 -4.89 4.19
CA TRP A 24 4.84 -6.11 3.66
C TRP A 24 3.33 -5.98 3.49
N ILE A 25 2.64 -5.36 4.45
CA ILE A 25 1.20 -5.07 4.34
C ILE A 25 0.93 -4.16 3.14
N LEU A 26 1.71 -3.07 2.99
CA LEU A 26 1.59 -2.17 1.84
C LEU A 26 1.76 -2.90 0.51
N PHE A 27 2.76 -3.78 0.41
CA PHE A 27 2.99 -4.60 -0.78
C PHE A 27 1.78 -5.49 -1.11
N ILE A 28 1.22 -6.15 -0.11
CA ILE A 28 0.03 -7.00 -0.29
C ILE A 28 -1.17 -6.16 -0.74
N LEU A 29 -1.42 -5.03 -0.09
CA LEU A 29 -2.55 -4.15 -0.41
C LEU A 29 -2.46 -3.60 -1.84
N ILE A 30 -1.29 -3.11 -2.24
CA ILE A 30 -1.11 -2.57 -3.61
C ILE A 30 -1.21 -3.68 -4.65
N PHE A 31 -0.71 -4.88 -4.37
CA PHE A 31 -0.85 -6.02 -5.26
C PHE A 31 -2.33 -6.36 -5.51
N PHE A 32 -3.13 -6.47 -4.45
CA PHE A 32 -4.57 -6.73 -4.59
C PHE A 32 -5.32 -5.59 -5.29
N PHE A 33 -4.95 -4.33 -5.03
CA PHE A 33 -5.49 -3.20 -5.78
C PHE A 33 -5.22 -3.35 -7.28
N VAL A 34 -3.96 -3.56 -7.67
CA VAL A 34 -3.54 -3.65 -9.08
C VAL A 34 -4.23 -4.80 -9.79
N VAL A 35 -4.27 -6.00 -9.18
CA VAL A 35 -4.91 -7.17 -9.78
C VAL A 35 -6.40 -6.92 -10.02
N ASN A 36 -7.14 -6.38 -9.04
CA ASN A 36 -8.56 -6.12 -9.20
C ASN A 36 -8.82 -5.00 -10.23
N PHE A 37 -8.04 -3.91 -10.16
CA PHE A 37 -8.19 -2.77 -11.06
C PHE A 37 -7.88 -3.14 -12.51
N LEU A 38 -6.74 -3.80 -12.77
CA LEU A 38 -6.37 -4.23 -14.12
C LEU A 38 -7.32 -5.28 -14.66
N THR A 39 -7.85 -6.15 -13.81
CA THR A 39 -8.87 -7.12 -14.24
C THR A 39 -10.13 -6.41 -14.72
N ALA A 40 -10.63 -5.42 -13.98
CA ALA A 40 -11.81 -4.65 -14.34
C ALA A 40 -11.60 -3.72 -15.56
N HIS A 41 -10.41 -3.14 -15.67
CA HIS A 41 -10.08 -2.08 -16.60
C HIS A 41 -9.53 -2.60 -17.94
N ALA A 42 -8.68 -3.61 -17.91
CA ALA A 42 -7.98 -4.12 -19.09
C ALA A 42 -8.41 -5.54 -19.47
N LEU A 43 -8.40 -6.50 -18.53
CA LEU A 43 -8.66 -7.91 -18.86
C LEU A 43 -10.11 -8.15 -19.30
N ILE A 44 -11.11 -7.74 -18.51
CA ILE A 44 -12.51 -7.97 -18.88
C ILE A 44 -12.87 -7.33 -20.21
N PRO A 45 -12.54 -6.05 -20.48
CA PRO A 45 -12.82 -5.44 -21.79
C PRO A 45 -12.10 -6.15 -22.95
N SER A 46 -10.84 -6.56 -22.76
CA SER A 46 -10.09 -7.31 -23.77
C SER A 46 -10.77 -8.64 -24.11
N LEU A 47 -11.20 -9.40 -23.10
CA LEU A 47 -11.87 -10.70 -23.27
C LEU A 47 -13.28 -10.58 -23.85
N LEU A 48 -13.99 -9.49 -23.56
CA LEU A 48 -15.28 -9.20 -24.19
C LEU A 48 -15.11 -8.89 -25.68
N SER A 49 -14.09 -8.10 -26.03
CA SER A 49 -13.79 -7.77 -27.43
C SER A 49 -13.44 -9.01 -28.26
N SER A 50 -12.76 -10.00 -27.66
CA SER A 50 -12.43 -11.26 -28.34
C SER A 50 -13.58 -12.29 -28.30
N LYS A 51 -14.75 -11.94 -27.75
CA LYS A 51 -15.90 -12.85 -27.52
C LYS A 51 -15.53 -14.12 -26.75
N SER A 52 -14.46 -14.06 -25.93
CA SER A 52 -13.98 -15.21 -25.15
C SER A 52 -14.78 -15.42 -23.86
N ILE A 53 -15.52 -14.40 -23.41
CA ILE A 53 -16.41 -14.44 -22.25
C ILE A 53 -17.79 -13.83 -22.59
N PRO A 54 -18.87 -14.25 -21.92
CA PRO A 54 -20.20 -13.70 -22.15
C PRO A 54 -20.31 -12.25 -21.67
N GLU A 55 -21.21 -11.47 -22.27
CA GLU A 55 -21.47 -10.07 -21.89
C GLU A 55 -21.92 -9.92 -20.43
N SER A 56 -22.48 -10.97 -19.83
CA SER A 56 -22.82 -11.01 -18.41
C SER A 56 -21.60 -10.80 -17.50
N ALA A 57 -20.39 -11.14 -17.95
CA ALA A 57 -19.15 -10.89 -17.22
C ALA A 57 -18.83 -9.40 -17.08
N ALA A 58 -19.40 -8.52 -17.92
CA ALA A 58 -19.28 -7.07 -17.74
C ALA A 58 -19.86 -6.59 -16.40
N LYS A 59 -20.81 -7.32 -15.81
CA LYS A 59 -21.39 -7.02 -14.49
C LYS A 59 -20.40 -7.20 -13.34
N LEU A 60 -19.32 -7.95 -13.54
CA LEU A 60 -18.27 -8.13 -12.54
C LEU A 60 -17.36 -6.90 -12.40
N ARG A 61 -17.25 -6.07 -13.44
CA ARG A 61 -16.40 -4.87 -13.46
C ARG A 61 -16.69 -3.89 -12.31
N PRO A 62 -17.94 -3.46 -12.05
CA PRO A 62 -18.21 -2.55 -10.92
C PRO A 62 -17.85 -3.15 -9.57
N ILE A 63 -18.03 -4.46 -9.38
CA ILE A 63 -17.64 -5.16 -8.14
C ILE A 63 -16.12 -5.12 -7.98
N LEU A 64 -15.37 -5.45 -9.04
CA LEU A 64 -13.91 -5.40 -9.01
C LEU A 64 -13.36 -4.00 -8.76
N TYR A 65 -13.99 -2.96 -9.33
CA TYR A 65 -13.63 -1.57 -9.02
C TYR A 65 -13.89 -1.21 -7.56
N PHE A 66 -15.02 -1.66 -7.00
CA PHE A 66 -15.34 -1.43 -5.59
C PHE A 66 -14.33 -2.11 -4.67
N VAL A 67 -13.97 -3.37 -4.96
CA VAL A 67 -12.93 -4.10 -4.23
C VAL A 67 -11.57 -3.41 -4.37
N ALA A 68 -11.20 -2.97 -5.58
CA ALA A 68 -9.97 -2.21 -5.79
C ALA A 68 -9.96 -0.92 -4.96
N LEU A 69 -11.07 -0.18 -4.91
CA LEU A 69 -11.18 1.03 -4.10
C LEU A 69 -10.94 0.76 -2.61
N ILE A 70 -11.50 -0.33 -2.07
CA ILE A 70 -11.26 -0.73 -0.67
C ILE A 70 -9.77 -0.96 -0.41
N PHE A 71 -9.11 -1.74 -1.27
CA PHE A 71 -7.67 -1.99 -1.14
C PHE A 71 -6.84 -0.72 -1.26
N PHE A 72 -7.23 0.21 -2.14
CA PHE A 72 -6.55 1.49 -2.31
C PHE A 72 -6.68 2.39 -1.07
N VAL A 73 -7.89 2.49 -0.50
CA VAL A 73 -8.12 3.24 0.75
C VAL A 73 -7.33 2.63 1.90
N ALA A 74 -7.34 1.29 2.03
CA ALA A 74 -6.55 0.60 3.02
C ALA A 74 -5.05 0.86 2.85
N PHE A 75 -4.55 0.84 1.60
CA PHE A 75 -3.16 1.17 1.28
C PHE A 75 -2.78 2.57 1.75
N ILE A 76 -3.60 3.59 1.45
CA ILE A 76 -3.37 4.97 1.91
C ILE A 76 -3.32 5.03 3.43
N GLY A 77 -4.26 4.36 4.13
CA GLY A 77 -4.28 4.31 5.58
C GLY A 77 -3.04 3.67 6.18
N THR A 78 -2.62 2.51 5.67
CA THR A 78 -1.37 1.85 6.12
C THR A 78 -0.14 2.70 5.79
N PHE A 79 -0.13 3.39 4.65
CA PHE A 79 0.98 4.23 4.24
C PHE A 79 1.15 5.40 5.21
N TYR A 80 0.04 6.06 5.56
CA TYR A 80 0.02 7.08 6.60
C TYR A 80 0.58 6.57 7.93
N ILE A 81 0.11 5.41 8.41
CA ILE A 81 0.58 4.80 9.67
C ILE A 81 2.09 4.52 9.62
N THR A 82 2.60 4.03 8.48
CA THR A 82 4.03 3.78 8.28
C THR A 82 4.85 5.06 8.39
N LEU A 83 4.38 6.16 7.79
CA LEU A 83 5.08 7.43 7.86
C LEU A 83 5.06 8.02 9.27
N ASP A 84 3.92 7.92 9.96
CA ASP A 84 3.75 8.42 11.32
C ASP A 84 4.61 7.63 12.32
N SER A 85 4.62 6.30 12.23
CA SER A 85 5.41 5.43 13.12
C SER A 85 6.92 5.66 13.00
N ASN A 86 7.38 6.23 11.89
CA ASN A 86 8.79 6.57 11.66
C ASN A 86 9.08 8.07 11.90
N GLY A 87 8.10 8.84 12.40
CA GLY A 87 8.27 10.28 12.67
C GLY A 87 8.44 11.14 11.42
N ILE A 88 8.16 10.62 10.23
CA ILE A 88 8.36 11.36 8.97
C ILE A 88 7.36 12.51 8.85
N ILE A 89 6.11 12.28 9.27
CA ILE A 89 5.06 13.30 9.24
C ILE A 89 5.41 14.46 10.19
N THR A 90 5.82 14.16 11.42
CA THR A 90 6.22 15.19 12.38
C THR A 90 7.44 15.98 11.91
N GLN A 91 8.46 15.31 11.36
CA GLN A 91 9.63 15.99 10.78
C GLN A 91 9.27 16.91 9.60
N LEU A 92 8.41 16.44 8.68
CA LEU A 92 8.00 17.22 7.52
C LEU A 92 7.15 18.45 7.88
N PHE A 93 6.25 18.32 8.85
CA PHE A 93 5.24 19.34 9.13
C PHE A 93 5.49 20.20 10.38
N TYR A 94 6.26 19.72 11.37
CA TYR A 94 6.56 20.45 12.60
C TYR A 94 8.01 20.95 12.66
N GLU A 95 9.01 20.12 12.31
CA GLU A 95 10.42 20.54 12.40
C GLU A 95 10.87 21.44 11.23
N ARG A 96 10.17 21.43 10.09
CA ARG A 96 10.52 22.27 8.92
C ARG A 96 9.77 23.60 8.86
N LYS A 97 9.16 24.07 9.95
CA LYS A 97 8.44 25.36 10.01
C LYS A 97 9.30 26.56 10.45
N TRP A 98 10.61 26.40 10.63
CA TRP A 98 11.50 27.48 11.09
C TRP A 98 12.72 27.68 10.17
N ILE A 99 12.47 27.97 8.89
CA ILE A 99 13.33 28.97 8.22
C ILE A 99 12.74 30.34 8.56
#